data_AF-W7C630-F1
#
_entry.id   AF-W7C630-F1
#
_cell.length_a   1.000
_cell.length_b   1.000
_cell.length_c   1.000
_cell.angle_alpha   90.00
_cell.angle_beta   90.00
_cell.angle_gamma   90.00
#
_symmetry.space_group_name_H-M   'P 1'
#
loop_
_entity.id
_entity.type
_entity.pdbx_description
1 polymer ?
#
loop_
_entity_poly.entity_id
_entity_poly.type
_entity_poly.pdbx_seq_one_letter_code
_entity_poly.pdbx_strand_id
1 'polypeptide(L)'
;MNLNFAALDPVAIQLGGISIRWYGVIIATAVIVALLIALQEATKRNVDKEILVDLLIWAIPIAIISARIYYVLFEWSYYKDHLNEIIKIWQGGIAIHGALIGSVLTAIIFSRIKKVSFWQLADIVAPSLILAQAIGRWGNFMNQEAHGGPTTRAFLESLHLPDFIINQMYINGIYYQPTFFV
;
A
#
# COMPACT_ATOMS: atom_id res chain seq x y z
N MET A 1 18.21 -14.77 -31.19
CA MET A 1 16.75 -14.72 -31.10
C MET A 1 16.41 -13.63 -30.10
N ASN A 2 15.98 -12.45 -30.57
CA ASN A 2 15.61 -11.34 -29.69
C ASN A 2 14.29 -11.70 -28.99
N LEU A 3 14.40 -12.34 -27.82
CA LEU A 3 13.28 -12.43 -26.90
C LEU A 3 13.02 -10.99 -26.43
N ASN A 4 12.01 -10.34 -26.99
CA ASN A 4 11.45 -9.13 -26.41
C ASN A 4 10.84 -9.54 -25.06
N PHE A 5 11.64 -9.44 -24.01
CA PHE A 5 11.22 -9.64 -22.62
C PHE A 5 10.35 -8.43 -22.24
N ALA A 6 9.08 -8.45 -22.61
CA ALA A 6 8.16 -7.37 -22.26
C ALA A 6 7.91 -7.41 -20.76
N ALA A 7 8.28 -6.33 -20.06
CA ALA A 7 7.82 -6.09 -18.70
C ALA A 7 6.29 -6.05 -18.67
N LEU A 8 5.72 -6.46 -17.54
CA LEU A 8 4.29 -6.37 -17.29
C LEU A 8 3.85 -4.91 -17.28
N ASP A 9 2.74 -4.64 -17.96
CA ASP A 9 2.14 -3.31 -17.99
C ASP A 9 1.60 -2.95 -16.59
N PRO A 10 2.00 -1.80 -16.00
CA PRO A 10 1.43 -1.34 -14.73
C PRO A 10 -0.06 -0.94 -14.84
N VAL A 11 -0.60 -0.70 -16.05
CA VAL A 11 -2.00 -0.39 -16.29
C VAL A 11 -2.81 -1.69 -16.39
N ALA A 12 -3.78 -1.84 -15.49
CA ALA A 12 -4.69 -2.98 -15.47
C ALA A 12 -5.83 -2.81 -16.48
N ILE A 13 -6.46 -1.63 -16.48
CA ILE A 13 -7.61 -1.32 -17.33
C ILE A 13 -7.51 0.15 -17.76
N GLN A 14 -7.64 0.40 -19.06
CA GLN A 14 -7.76 1.74 -19.61
C GLN A 14 -9.23 2.03 -19.95
N LEU A 15 -9.85 2.98 -19.26
CA LEU A 15 -11.23 3.42 -19.51
C LEU A 15 -11.21 4.86 -20.04
N GLY A 16 -11.12 5.01 -21.36
CA GLY A 16 -10.98 6.32 -22.00
C GLY A 16 -9.74 7.06 -21.50
N GLY A 17 -9.91 8.24 -20.91
CA GLY A 17 -8.84 9.05 -20.34
C GLY A 17 -8.36 8.63 -18.95
N ILE A 18 -8.97 7.62 -18.32
CA ILE A 18 -8.64 7.16 -16.97
C ILE A 18 -7.92 5.81 -17.05
N SER A 19 -6.71 5.75 -16.47
CA SER A 19 -5.95 4.52 -16.33
C SER A 19 -6.09 3.95 -14.91
N ILE A 20 -6.60 2.73 -14.81
CA ILE A 20 -6.63 1.96 -13.56
C ILE A 20 -5.34 1.16 -13.49
N ARG A 21 -4.50 1.45 -12.50
CA ARG A 21 -3.21 0.76 -12.31
C ARG A 21 -3.37 -0.49 -11.44
N TRP A 22 -2.60 -1.53 -11.73
CA TRP A 22 -2.54 -2.75 -10.91
C TRP A 22 -2.23 -2.46 -9.44
N TYR A 23 -1.39 -1.46 -9.18
CA TYR A 23 -1.09 -1.00 -7.83
C TYR A 23 -2.36 -0.69 -7.02
N GLY A 24 -3.29 0.08 -7.59
CA GLY A 24 -4.55 0.42 -6.91
C GLY A 24 -5.44 -0.79 -6.67
N VAL A 25 -5.53 -1.69 -7.66
CA VAL A 25 -6.30 -2.94 -7.56
C VAL A 25 -5.76 -3.85 -6.47
N ILE A 26 -4.43 -3.99 -6.39
CA ILE A 26 -3.75 -4.83 -5.39
C ILE A 26 -3.96 -4.25 -3.98
N ILE A 27 -3.82 -2.94 -3.81
CA ILE A 27 -4.05 -2.29 -2.50
C ILE A 27 -5.52 -2.41 -2.07
N ALA A 28 -6.47 -2.20 -2.98
CA ALA A 28 -7.90 -2.38 -2.67
C ALA A 28 -8.20 -3.83 -2.26
N THR A 29 -7.62 -4.80 -2.97
CA THR A 29 -7.73 -6.23 -2.65
C THR A 29 -7.11 -6.54 -1.29
N ALA A 30 -5.93 -5.99 -0.98
CA ALA A 30 -5.26 -6.15 0.30
C ALA A 30 -6.13 -5.65 1.47
N VAL A 31 -6.79 -4.50 1.31
CA VAL A 31 -7.71 -3.94 2.31
C VAL A 31 -8.91 -4.87 2.53
N ILE A 32 -9.52 -5.38 1.45
CA ILE A 32 -10.65 -6.31 1.55
C ILE A 32 -10.24 -7.60 2.27
N VAL A 33 -9.13 -8.22 1.86
CA VAL A 33 -8.61 -9.44 2.49
C VAL A 33 -8.30 -9.20 3.96
N ALA A 34 -7.67 -8.08 4.29
CA ALA A 34 -7.36 -7.74 5.68
C ALA A 34 -8.63 -7.57 6.53
N LEU A 35 -9.65 -6.88 5.99
CA LEU A 35 -10.93 -6.73 6.68
C LEU A 35 -11.57 -8.10 6.93
N LEU A 36 -11.63 -8.99 5.93
CA LEU A 36 -12.23 -10.32 6.10
C LEU A 36 -11.55 -11.14 7.22
N ILE A 37 -10.22 -11.09 7.28
CA ILE A 37 -9.44 -11.75 8.34
C ILE A 37 -9.71 -11.11 9.69
N ALA A 38 -9.69 -9.77 9.76
CA ALA A 38 -9.97 -9.05 11.01
C ALA A 38 -11.38 -9.35 11.54
N LEU A 39 -12.39 -9.46 10.66
CA LEU A 39 -13.75 -9.85 11.04
C LEU A 39 -13.81 -11.29 11.58
N GLN A 40 -13.02 -12.21 11.00
CA GLN A 40 -12.91 -13.57 11.52
C GLN A 40 -12.26 -13.57 12.91
N GLU A 41 -11.18 -12.82 13.09
CA GLU A 41 -10.49 -12.69 14.38
C GLU A 41 -11.34 -11.99 15.45
N ALA A 42 -12.14 -10.98 15.07
CA ALA A 42 -13.10 -10.34 15.98
C ALA A 42 -14.12 -11.35 16.51
N THR A 43 -14.63 -12.25 15.65
CA THR A 43 -15.56 -13.31 16.07
C THR A 43 -14.93 -14.21 17.13
N LYS A 44 -13.68 -14.63 16.92
CA LYS A 44 -12.95 -15.50 17.86
C LYS A 44 -12.71 -14.84 19.21
N ARG A 45 -12.62 -13.51 19.23
CA ARG A 45 -12.33 -12.69 20.42
C ARG A 45 -13.58 -12.03 21.02
N ASN A 46 -14.78 -12.43 20.58
CA ASN A 46 -16.07 -11.89 21.01
C ASN A 46 -16.16 -10.35 20.88
N VAL A 47 -15.55 -9.79 19.85
CA VAL A 47 -15.68 -8.38 19.49
C VAL A 47 -16.69 -8.23 18.37
N ASP A 48 -17.58 -7.26 18.51
CA ASP A 48 -18.56 -6.94 17.48
C ASP A 48 -17.87 -6.51 16.18
N LYS A 49 -18.23 -7.18 15.08
CA LYS A 49 -17.72 -6.94 13.74
C LYS A 49 -18.01 -5.54 13.24
N GLU A 50 -19.16 -4.97 13.64
CA GLU A 50 -19.55 -3.61 13.23
C GLU A 50 -18.53 -2.58 13.70
N ILE A 51 -17.91 -2.80 14.86
CA ILE A 51 -16.87 -1.91 15.40
C ILE A 51 -15.66 -1.82 14.44
N LEU A 52 -15.27 -2.93 13.81
CA LEU A 52 -14.17 -2.93 12.86
C LEU A 52 -14.52 -2.26 11.53
N VAL A 53 -15.74 -2.49 11.04
CA VAL A 53 -16.22 -1.87 9.80
C VAL A 53 -16.33 -0.35 10.00
N ASP A 54 -16.93 0.08 11.11
CA ASP A 54 -17.01 1.49 11.51
C ASP A 54 -15.60 2.10 11.64
N LEU A 55 -14.68 1.41 12.31
CA LEU A 55 -13.30 1.88 12.44
C LEU A 55 -12.66 2.09 11.07
N LEU A 56 -12.84 1.17 10.12
CA LEU A 56 -12.27 1.25 8.79
C LEU A 56 -12.86 2.41 7.97
N ILE A 57 -14.17 2.64 8.07
CA ILE A 57 -14.87 3.76 7.42
C ILE A 57 -14.30 5.11 7.88
N TRP A 58 -13.91 5.23 9.16
CA TRP A 58 -13.26 6.44 9.67
C TRP A 58 -11.75 6.49 9.39
N ALA A 59 -11.06 5.36 9.55
CA ALA A 59 -9.61 5.30 9.47
C ALA A 59 -9.10 5.57 8.05
N ILE A 60 -9.74 5.04 6.99
CA ILE A 60 -9.25 5.20 5.61
C ILE A 60 -9.25 6.67 5.17
N PRO A 61 -10.36 7.43 5.27
CA PRO A 61 -10.36 8.84 4.88
C PRO A 61 -9.38 9.68 5.70
N ILE A 62 -9.35 9.47 7.02
CA ILE A 62 -8.43 10.21 7.90
C ILE A 62 -6.98 9.88 7.57
N ALA A 63 -6.66 8.61 7.29
CA ALA A 63 -5.31 8.21 6.86
C ALA A 63 -4.88 8.94 5.59
N ILE A 64 -5.74 9.01 4.58
CA ILE A 64 -5.44 9.71 3.32
C ILE A 64 -5.19 11.21 3.57
N ILE A 65 -6.05 11.84 4.38
CA ILE A 65 -5.92 13.26 4.75
C ILE A 65 -4.61 13.49 5.51
N SER A 66 -4.34 12.70 6.55
CA SER A 66 -3.11 12.83 7.34
C SER A 66 -1.85 12.55 6.53
N ALA A 67 -1.89 11.59 5.61
CA ALA A 67 -0.79 11.30 4.70
C ALA A 67 -0.47 12.47 3.76
N ARG A 68 -1.52 13.14 3.27
CA ARG A 68 -1.35 14.34 2.43
C ARG A 68 -0.82 15.53 3.23
N ILE A 69 -1.39 15.78 4.40
CA ILE A 69 -0.92 16.85 5.31
C ILE A 69 0.57 16.64 5.63
N TYR A 70 0.95 15.42 6.01
CA TYR A 70 2.35 15.11 6.32
C TYR A 70 3.28 15.35 5.13
N TYR A 71 2.88 14.91 3.93
CA TYR A 71 3.68 15.13 2.71
C TYR A 71 3.86 16.63 2.42
N VAL A 72 2.78 17.42 2.52
CA VAL A 72 2.80 18.86 2.28
C VAL A 72 3.68 19.59 3.30
N LEU A 73 3.64 19.18 4.57
CA LEU A 73 4.51 19.74 5.60
C LEU A 73 5.98 19.40 5.37
N PHE A 74 6.27 18.19 4.90
CA PHE A 74 7.63 17.77 4.55
C PHE A 74 8.17 18.55 3.34
N GLU A 75 7.34 18.74 2.32
CA GLU A 75 7.65 19.49 1.09
C GLU A 75 7.21 20.96 1.16
N TRP A 76 7.18 21.56 2.36
CA TRP A 76 6.61 22.90 2.57
C TRP A 76 7.28 23.98 1.73
N SER A 77 8.58 23.82 1.47
CA SER A 77 9.38 24.67 0.57
C SER A 77 8.73 24.88 -0.80
N TYR A 78 8.07 23.85 -1.33
CA TYR A 78 7.36 23.88 -2.60
C TYR A 78 5.92 24.38 -2.43
N TYR A 79 5.20 23.84 -1.44
CA TYR A 79 3.77 24.10 -1.29
C TYR A 79 3.43 25.50 -0.79
N LYS A 80 4.35 26.21 -0.13
CA LYS A 80 4.15 27.61 0.27
C LYS A 80 3.80 28.52 -0.93
N ASP A 81 4.30 28.18 -2.11
CA ASP A 81 4.08 28.92 -3.36
C ASP A 81 2.98 28.27 -4.24
N HIS A 82 2.49 27.08 -3.88
CA HIS A 82 1.56 26.25 -4.66
C HIS A 82 0.38 25.75 -3.81
N LEU A 83 -0.28 26.66 -3.09
CA LEU A 83 -1.34 26.32 -2.12
C LEU A 83 -2.54 25.58 -2.75
N ASN A 84 -2.85 25.85 -4.02
CA ASN A 84 -3.91 25.18 -4.77
C ASN A 84 -3.61 23.69 -5.05
N GLU A 85 -2.36 23.26 -4.90
CA GLU A 85 -1.94 21.87 -5.13
C GLU A 85 -2.06 21.02 -3.88
N ILE A 86 -2.20 21.61 -2.70
CA ILE A 86 -2.28 20.90 -1.41
C ILE A 86 -3.37 19.84 -1.40
N ILE A 87 -4.51 20.08 -2.05
CA ILE A 87 -5.65 19.15 -2.08
C ILE A 87 -5.59 18.12 -3.22
N LYS A 88 -4.67 18.27 -4.17
CA LYS A 88 -4.61 17.46 -5.40
C LYS A 88 -3.97 16.09 -5.17
N ILE A 89 -4.63 15.26 -4.37
CA ILE A 89 -4.15 13.90 -4.01
C ILE A 89 -3.99 12.98 -5.23
N TRP A 90 -4.71 13.26 -6.34
CA TRP A 90 -4.60 12.51 -7.59
C TRP A 90 -3.31 12.80 -8.37
N GLN A 91 -2.56 13.84 -8.01
CA GLN A 91 -1.22 14.11 -8.58
C GLN A 91 -0.11 13.36 -7.82
N GLY A 92 -0.46 12.51 -6.85
CA GLY A 92 0.50 11.82 -5.99
C GLY A 92 0.86 12.64 -4.75
N GLY A 93 2.03 12.37 -4.16
CA GLY A 93 2.51 13.05 -2.95
C GLY A 93 1.73 12.64 -1.70
N ILE A 94 1.87 11.37 -1.32
CA ILE A 94 1.28 10.78 -0.12
C ILE A 94 2.41 10.20 0.71
N ALA A 95 2.52 10.60 1.97
CA ALA A 95 3.54 10.08 2.88
C ALA A 95 2.96 9.03 3.83
N ILE A 96 3.53 7.82 3.82
CA ILE A 96 3.08 6.70 4.67
C ILE A 96 3.11 7.05 6.17
N HIS A 97 4.08 7.86 6.60
CA HIS A 97 4.20 8.33 7.98
C HIS A 97 2.92 9.05 8.45
N GLY A 98 2.37 9.93 7.62
CA GLY A 98 1.12 10.62 7.93
C GLY A 98 -0.07 9.68 7.97
N ALA A 99 -0.15 8.71 7.04
CA ALA A 99 -1.20 7.69 7.06
C ALA A 99 -1.17 6.88 8.36
N LEU A 100 0.01 6.45 8.79
CA LEU A 100 0.19 5.66 10.00
C LEU A 100 -0.20 6.44 11.26
N ILE A 101 0.29 7.68 11.40
CA ILE A 101 -0.05 8.55 12.53
C ILE A 101 -1.57 8.79 12.58
N GLY A 102 -2.17 9.18 11.46
CA GLY A 102 -3.61 9.42 11.37
C GLY A 102 -4.45 8.19 11.70
N SER A 103 -4.05 7.01 11.19
CA SER A 103 -4.76 5.75 11.44
C SER A 103 -4.69 5.31 12.90
N VAL A 104 -3.51 5.41 13.52
CA VAL A 104 -3.31 5.04 14.93
C VAL A 104 -4.08 5.97 15.85
N LEU A 105 -3.99 7.30 15.62
CA LEU A 105 -4.76 8.27 16.40
C LEU A 105 -6.26 8.04 16.24
N THR A 106 -6.73 7.78 15.01
CA THR A 106 -8.13 7.43 14.76
C THR A 106 -8.54 6.20 15.56
N ALA A 107 -7.76 5.13 15.54
CA ALA A 107 -8.06 3.91 16.29
C ALA A 107 -8.11 4.15 17.81
N ILE A 108 -7.19 4.94 18.37
CA ILE A 108 -7.18 5.29 19.80
C ILE A 108 -8.42 6.10 20.19
N ILE A 109 -8.76 7.13 19.40
CA ILE A 109 -9.92 7.99 19.67
C ILE A 109 -11.21 7.18 19.51
N PHE A 110 -11.32 6.43 18.42
CA PHE A 110 -12.46 5.59 18.12
C PHE A 110 -12.70 4.53 19.20
N SER A 111 -11.65 3.85 19.66
CA SER A 111 -11.78 2.83 20.71
C SER A 111 -12.32 3.44 22.02
N ARG A 112 -11.89 4.66 22.36
CA ARG A 112 -12.41 5.40 23.53
C ARG A 112 -13.88 5.78 23.36
N ILE A 113 -14.29 6.25 22.17
CA ILE A 113 -15.68 6.62 21.88
C ILE A 113 -16.59 5.38 21.96
N LYS A 114 -16.17 4.26 21.36
CA LYS A 114 -16.92 2.99 21.35
C LYS A 114 -16.75 2.19 22.65
N LYS A 115 -16.00 2.69 23.63
CA LYS A 115 -15.72 2.06 24.93
C LYS A 115 -15.15 0.64 24.81
N VAL A 116 -14.28 0.43 23.83
CA VAL A 116 -13.55 -0.84 23.61
C VAL A 116 -12.05 -0.65 23.82
N SER A 117 -11.35 -1.73 24.15
CA SER A 117 -9.90 -1.69 24.34
C SER A 117 -9.18 -1.48 23.01
N PHE A 118 -8.36 -0.43 22.93
CA PHE A 118 -7.47 -0.19 21.79
C PHE A 118 -6.58 -1.40 21.51
N TRP A 119 -6.00 -2.00 22.56
CA TRP A 119 -5.11 -3.15 22.43
C TRP A 119 -5.82 -4.38 21.89
N GLN A 120 -7.08 -4.60 22.29
CA GLN A 120 -7.88 -5.68 21.74
C GLN A 120 -8.13 -5.50 20.23
N LEU A 121 -8.43 -4.27 19.79
CA LEU A 121 -8.57 -3.96 18.36
C LEU A 121 -7.23 -4.12 17.63
N ALA A 122 -6.13 -3.64 18.21
CA ALA A 122 -4.79 -3.78 17.64
C ALA A 122 -4.39 -5.25 17.45
N ASP A 123 -4.64 -6.10 18.44
CA ASP A 123 -4.36 -7.53 18.35
C ASP A 123 -5.20 -8.24 17.29
N ILE A 124 -6.46 -7.81 17.11
CA ILE A 124 -7.34 -8.34 16.07
C ILE A 124 -6.83 -7.96 14.67
N VAL A 125 -6.37 -6.71 14.50
CA VAL A 125 -5.95 -6.17 13.22
C VAL A 125 -4.53 -6.58 12.85
N ALA A 126 -3.63 -6.80 13.82
CA ALA A 126 -2.21 -7.06 13.57
C ALA A 126 -1.91 -8.18 12.53
N PRO A 127 -2.56 -9.36 12.59
CA PRO A 127 -2.34 -10.40 11.59
C PRO A 127 -2.76 -9.97 10.18
N SER A 128 -3.91 -9.30 10.09
CA SER A 128 -4.45 -8.80 8.82
C SER A 128 -3.59 -7.70 8.21
N LEU A 129 -2.97 -6.86 9.05
CA LEU A 129 -2.09 -5.78 8.63
C LEU A 129 -0.80 -6.32 7.98
N ILE A 130 -0.17 -7.32 8.59
CA ILE A 130 1.05 -7.94 8.04
C ILE A 130 0.75 -8.57 6.68
N LEU A 131 -0.40 -9.25 6.55
CA LEU A 131 -0.80 -9.82 5.26
C LEU A 131 -1.09 -8.74 4.22
N ALA A 132 -1.77 -7.66 4.58
CA ALA A 132 -2.00 -6.53 3.66
C ALA A 132 -0.68 -5.93 3.17
N GLN A 133 0.33 -5.81 4.04
CA GLN A 133 1.67 -5.37 3.64
C GLN A 133 2.29 -6.32 2.62
N ALA A 134 2.25 -7.64 2.88
CA ALA A 134 2.77 -8.65 1.96
C ALA A 134 2.06 -8.61 0.58
N ILE A 135 0.74 -8.46 0.55
CA ILE A 135 -0.01 -8.31 -0.70
C ILE A 135 0.38 -7.00 -1.40
N GLY A 136 0.49 -5.89 -0.64
CA GLY A 136 0.86 -4.58 -1.18
C GLY A 136 2.21 -4.55 -1.89
N ARG A 137 3.16 -5.40 -1.50
CA ARG A 137 4.47 -5.53 -2.17
C ARG A 137 4.37 -5.96 -3.63
N TRP A 138 3.32 -6.70 -4.00
CA TRP A 138 3.04 -7.01 -5.40
C TRP A 138 2.65 -5.76 -6.21
N GLY A 139 2.10 -4.74 -5.56
CA GLY A 139 1.90 -3.43 -6.16
C GLY A 139 3.25 -2.80 -6.56
N ASN A 140 4.23 -2.81 -5.64
CA ASN A 140 5.57 -2.29 -5.92
C ASN A 140 6.23 -3.04 -7.10
N PHE A 141 6.06 -4.36 -7.16
CA PHE A 141 6.51 -5.20 -8.27
C PHE A 141 5.91 -4.76 -9.62
N MET A 142 4.59 -4.57 -9.68
CA MET A 142 3.91 -4.11 -10.90
C MET A 142 4.32 -2.70 -11.30
N ASN A 143 4.60 -1.82 -10.33
CA ASN A 143 5.07 -0.45 -10.58
C ASN A 143 6.57 -0.34 -10.83
N GLN A 144 7.34 -1.42 -10.67
CA GLN A 144 8.80 -1.40 -10.73
C GLN A 144 9.43 -0.37 -9.77
N GLU A 145 8.88 -0.27 -8.55
CA GLU A 145 9.36 0.66 -7.52
C GLU A 145 9.80 -0.10 -6.26
N ALA A 146 10.50 0.59 -5.35
CA ALA A 146 10.97 0.02 -4.07
C ALA A 146 11.76 -1.30 -4.21
N HIS A 147 12.47 -1.47 -5.33
CA HIS A 147 13.42 -2.55 -5.56
C HIS A 147 14.78 -2.24 -4.90
N GLY A 148 15.64 -3.26 -4.84
CA GLY A 148 16.96 -3.18 -4.24
C GLY A 148 17.98 -2.55 -5.18
N GLY A 149 19.25 -2.80 -4.89
CA GLY A 149 20.37 -2.31 -5.70
C GLY A 149 20.45 -2.96 -7.09
N PRO A 150 21.22 -2.37 -8.02
CA PRO A 150 21.55 -2.97 -9.30
C PRO A 150 22.14 -4.38 -9.15
N THR A 151 21.82 -5.26 -10.07
CA THR A 151 22.30 -6.64 -10.11
C THR A 151 22.42 -7.13 -11.56
N THR A 152 22.68 -8.43 -11.73
CA THR A 152 22.77 -9.08 -13.03
C THR A 152 21.64 -10.09 -13.21
N ARG A 153 21.29 -10.37 -14.47
CA ARG A 153 20.35 -11.44 -14.80
C ARG A 153 20.80 -12.79 -14.23
N ALA A 154 22.08 -13.13 -14.36
CA ALA A 154 22.65 -14.37 -13.85
C ALA A 154 22.45 -14.52 -12.33
N PHE A 155 22.56 -13.43 -11.57
CA PHE A 155 22.23 -13.44 -10.15
C PHE A 155 20.75 -13.75 -9.91
N LEU A 156 19.83 -13.13 -10.64
CA LEU A 156 18.39 -13.39 -10.49
C LEU A 156 18.00 -14.82 -10.89
N GLU A 157 18.63 -15.37 -11.93
CA GLU A 157 18.45 -16.76 -12.35
C GLU A 157 18.99 -17.74 -11.29
N SER A 158 20.09 -17.39 -10.60
CA SER A 158 20.63 -18.21 -9.50
C SER A 158 19.69 -18.31 -8.30
N LEU A 159 18.76 -17.34 -8.15
CA LEU A 159 17.70 -17.37 -7.14
C LEU A 159 16.52 -18.27 -7.53
N HIS A 160 16.58 -18.94 -8.69
CA HIS A 160 15.52 -19.80 -9.24
C HIS A 160 14.18 -19.05 -9.40
N LEU A 161 14.26 -17.75 -9.69
CA LEU A 161 13.08 -16.93 -9.91
C LEU A 161 12.44 -17.26 -11.27
N PRO A 162 11.10 -17.26 -11.35
CA PRO A 162 10.41 -17.36 -12.63
C PRO A 162 10.78 -16.20 -13.56
N ASP A 163 10.79 -16.46 -14.87
CA ASP A 163 11.15 -15.46 -15.88
C ASP A 163 10.34 -14.17 -15.78
N PHE A 164 9.05 -14.23 -15.44
CA PHE A 164 8.23 -13.03 -15.34
C PHE A 164 8.72 -12.08 -14.23
N ILE A 165 9.31 -12.61 -13.14
CA ILE A 165 9.89 -11.78 -12.08
C ILE A 165 11.21 -11.17 -12.57
N ILE A 166 12.06 -11.98 -13.19
CA ILE A 166 13.36 -11.55 -13.71
C ILE A 166 13.18 -10.45 -14.76
N ASN A 167 12.26 -10.64 -15.69
CA ASN A 167 11.96 -9.68 -16.76
C ASN A 167 11.37 -8.39 -16.19
N GLN A 168 10.52 -8.48 -15.16
CA GLN A 168 9.98 -7.29 -14.50
C GLN A 168 11.08 -6.47 -13.82
N MET A 169 12.18 -7.09 -13.40
CA MET A 169 13.33 -6.41 -12.78
C MET A 169 14.28 -5.74 -13.76
N TYR A 170 14.04 -5.89 -15.06
CA TYR A 170 14.77 -5.14 -16.06
C TYR A 170 14.15 -3.75 -16.25
N ILE A 171 14.74 -2.75 -15.59
CA ILE A 171 14.21 -1.39 -15.50
C ILE A 171 15.23 -0.45 -16.14
N ASN A 172 14.84 0.28 -17.18
CA ASN A 172 15.70 1.26 -17.87
C ASN A 172 17.08 0.71 -18.29
N GLY A 173 17.17 -0.58 -18.66
CA GLY A 173 18.41 -1.20 -19.11
C GLY A 173 19.26 -1.87 -18.03
N ILE A 174 18.82 -1.84 -16.77
CA ILE A 174 19.55 -2.39 -15.62
C ILE A 174 18.65 -3.39 -14.89
N TYR A 175 19.21 -4.52 -14.46
CA TYR A 175 18.50 -5.45 -13.57
C TYR A 175 18.61 -4.99 -12.12
N TYR A 176 17.54 -5.13 -11.34
CA TYR A 176 17.53 -4.80 -9.92
C TYR A 176 17.15 -6.01 -9.06
N GLN A 177 17.60 -5.99 -7.80
CA GLN A 177 17.20 -7.03 -6.85
C GLN A 177 15.72 -6.86 -6.44
N PRO A 178 14.90 -7.92 -6.47
CA PRO A 178 13.47 -7.84 -6.13
C PRO A 178 13.22 -7.85 -4.62
N THR A 179 13.74 -6.85 -3.91
CA THR A 179 13.69 -6.77 -2.43
C THR A 179 12.29 -6.56 -1.86
N PHE A 180 11.31 -6.26 -2.69
CA PHE A 180 9.90 -6.18 -2.27
C PHE A 180 9.34 -7.55 -1.82
N PHE A 181 10.00 -8.68 -2.08
CA PHE A 181 9.60 -10.01 -1.59
C PHE A 181 10.35 -10.49 -0.33
N VAL A 182 11.16 -9.63 0.30
CA VAL A 182 11.97 -9.95 1.48
C VAL A 182 11.36 -9.36 2.75
#